data_AF-D5SK36-F1
#
_entry.id   AF-D5SK36-F1
#
_cell.length_a   1.000
_cell.length_b   1.000
_cell.length_c   1.000
_cell.angle_alpha   90.00
_cell.angle_beta   90.00
_cell.angle_gamma   90.00
#
_symmetry.space_group_name_H-M   'P 1'
#
loop_
_entity.id
_entity.type
_entity.pdbx_description
1 polymer ?
#
loop_
_entity_poly.entity_id
_entity_poly.type
_entity_poly.pdbx_seq_one_letter_code
_entity_poly.pdbx_strand_id
1 'polypeptide(L)'
;MGAAPLGEVCAHACARGGNEGVEEAEERTSCGAQSVHALSLAVRNLGAGPIVRPVAYGRSMTEHEYGDLAPLRLFEYDHRPGHYCLMLTDDAMVPVEDVFAKRGYEGCGYGWAGVARVVVRKRMPEVEERLGFDPEAGMFVAYGEDADALRRLGAELRKALADRAVLAGLIEAGEPEWFD
;
A
#
# COMPACT_ATOMS: atom_id res chain seq x y z
N MET A 1 -35.90 -27.33 3.59
CA MET A 1 -34.57 -27.54 2.99
C MET A 1 -33.77 -26.26 3.24
N GLY A 2 -32.80 -26.16 4.15
CA GLY A 2 -31.95 -27.17 4.76
C GLY A 2 -30.55 -27.07 4.15
N ALA A 3 -29.74 -26.10 4.59
CA ALA A 3 -28.28 -26.15 4.54
C ALA A 3 -27.75 -25.29 5.69
N ALA A 4 -26.89 -25.90 6.49
CA ALA A 4 -26.36 -25.46 7.78
C ALA A 4 -25.18 -24.48 7.63
N PRO A 5 -24.80 -23.78 8.72
CA PRO A 5 -23.67 -22.86 8.76
C PRO A 5 -22.34 -23.61 8.94
N LEU A 6 -21.24 -23.07 8.37
CA LEU A 6 -19.89 -23.48 8.73
C LEU A 6 -19.36 -22.50 9.77
N GLY A 7 -19.31 -22.97 11.01
CA GLY A 7 -18.62 -22.31 12.11
C GLY A 7 -17.12 -22.63 12.14
N GLU A 8 -16.38 -21.62 12.60
CA GLU A 8 -15.46 -21.70 13.76
C GLU A 8 -14.22 -22.60 13.68
N VAL A 9 -13.07 -21.98 13.39
CA VAL A 9 -11.74 -22.15 14.03
C VAL A 9 -10.85 -21.04 13.41
N CYS A 10 -10.27 -20.08 14.13
CA CYS A 10 -9.20 -20.26 15.11
C CYS A 10 -9.17 -19.06 16.07
N ALA A 11 -9.49 -19.29 17.35
CA ALA A 11 -9.05 -18.45 18.45
C ALA A 11 -7.83 -19.11 19.10
N HIS A 12 -6.63 -18.54 18.93
CA HIS A 12 -5.52 -18.83 19.85
C HIS A 12 -4.50 -17.69 19.91
N ALA A 13 -4.55 -16.98 21.03
CA ALA A 13 -3.44 -16.41 21.81
C ALA A 13 -2.18 -15.92 21.09
N CYS A 14 -1.86 -14.63 21.27
CA CYS A 14 -0.48 -14.22 21.55
C CYS A 14 -0.45 -13.21 22.71
N ALA A 15 0.27 -13.61 23.74
CA ALA A 15 0.45 -12.91 25.00
C ALA A 15 1.66 -11.97 24.96
N ARG A 16 1.62 -11.01 25.88
CA ARG A 16 2.56 -9.93 26.18
C ARG A 16 4.01 -10.37 26.45
N GLY A 17 4.94 -9.46 26.12
CA GLY A 17 6.28 -9.29 26.69
C GLY A 17 7.19 -8.64 25.64
N GLY A 18 7.89 -7.52 25.82
CA GLY A 18 8.35 -6.82 27.02
C GLY A 18 9.86 -6.55 26.87
N ASN A 19 10.19 -5.35 26.36
CA ASN A 19 11.36 -4.47 26.60
C ASN A 19 12.84 -4.96 26.57
N GLU A 20 13.69 -3.99 26.18
CA GLU A 20 15.08 -3.69 26.60
C GLU A 20 16.33 -4.07 25.75
N GLY A 21 17.21 -3.06 25.59
CA GLY A 21 18.66 -3.13 25.29
C GLY A 21 19.02 -2.76 23.83
N VAL A 22 19.50 -1.57 23.42
CA VAL A 22 20.68 -0.72 23.77
C VAL A 22 22.02 -1.22 23.18
N GLU A 23 22.79 -0.24 22.64
CA GLU A 23 24.23 -0.26 22.27
C GLU A 23 24.63 -1.00 20.98
N GLU A 24 25.63 -0.60 20.18
CA GLU A 24 26.46 0.61 20.04
C GLU A 24 27.21 0.51 18.69
N ALA A 25 27.73 1.64 18.17
CA ALA A 25 29.04 1.87 17.52
C ALA A 25 29.69 0.77 16.62
N GLU A 26 30.48 0.98 15.57
CA GLU A 26 31.14 2.09 14.88
C GLU A 26 31.84 1.37 13.70
N GLU A 27 31.81 1.87 12.46
CA GLU A 27 32.92 1.52 11.55
C GLU A 27 33.20 2.64 10.53
N ARG A 28 34.31 3.33 10.77
CA ARG A 28 34.99 4.22 9.83
C ARG A 28 35.81 3.38 8.86
N THR A 29 35.65 3.59 7.56
CA THR A 29 36.72 3.24 6.60
C THR A 29 36.87 4.31 5.50
N SER A 30 37.92 5.11 5.68
CA SER A 30 38.96 5.52 4.72
C SER A 30 38.62 5.92 3.26
N CYS A 31 38.80 7.22 2.99
CA CYS A 31 39.71 7.88 2.02
C CYS A 31 40.10 7.21 0.67
N GLY A 32 39.96 7.98 -0.42
CA GLY A 32 40.70 7.83 -1.70
C GLY A 32 39.86 8.20 -2.94
N ALA A 33 39.70 9.47 -3.32
CA ALA A 33 40.49 10.20 -4.32
C ALA A 33 40.51 9.59 -5.75
N GLN A 34 39.86 10.25 -6.73
CA GLN A 34 40.45 10.91 -7.92
C GLN A 34 39.49 11.04 -9.12
N SER A 35 39.47 12.25 -9.70
CA SER A 35 38.92 12.63 -11.01
C SER A 35 39.64 11.93 -12.16
N VAL A 36 38.99 11.76 -13.33
CA VAL A 36 39.19 12.57 -14.56
C VAL A 36 38.39 12.02 -15.76
N HIS A 37 37.83 12.95 -16.56
CA HIS A 37 37.68 12.96 -18.04
C HIS A 37 37.01 11.78 -18.78
N ALA A 38 36.38 11.87 -19.94
CA ALA A 38 35.80 12.88 -20.85
C ALA A 38 35.54 12.13 -22.18
N LEU A 39 34.69 12.70 -23.06
CA LEU A 39 34.43 12.32 -24.46
C LEU A 39 33.54 11.06 -24.66
N SER A 40 32.64 10.96 -25.65
CA SER A 40 32.51 11.70 -26.92
C SER A 40 31.07 11.66 -27.45
N LEU A 41 30.74 12.69 -28.25
CA LEU A 41 29.56 12.83 -29.10
C LEU A 41 29.48 11.82 -30.27
N ALA A 42 28.27 11.80 -30.86
CA ALA A 42 27.87 11.50 -32.26
C ALA A 42 26.94 10.26 -32.35
N VAL A 43 25.81 10.25 -33.05
CA VAL A 43 25.51 10.70 -34.42
C VAL A 43 24.00 10.99 -34.58
N ARG A 44 23.68 11.92 -35.49
CA ARG A 44 22.34 12.35 -35.92
C ARG A 44 21.71 11.41 -36.97
N ASN A 45 20.37 11.34 -36.93
CA ASN A 45 19.37 11.24 -38.01
C ASN A 45 19.50 10.19 -39.12
N LEU A 46 18.39 9.47 -39.37
CA LEU A 46 17.63 9.42 -40.65
C LEU A 46 16.42 8.48 -40.50
N GLY A 47 15.24 8.87 -41.01
CA GLY A 47 14.14 7.95 -41.31
C GLY A 47 12.76 8.34 -40.81
N ALA A 48 12.14 9.35 -41.42
CA ALA A 48 10.71 9.62 -41.29
C ALA A 48 9.90 8.59 -42.09
N GLY A 49 9.23 7.67 -41.37
CA GLY A 49 8.11 6.89 -41.87
C GLY A 49 6.80 7.36 -41.23
N PRO A 50 5.61 7.01 -41.77
CA PRO A 50 4.35 7.37 -41.14
C PRO A 50 4.28 6.76 -39.74
N ILE A 51 4.20 7.62 -38.72
CA ILE A 51 4.05 7.24 -37.33
C ILE A 51 2.64 6.67 -37.17
N VAL A 52 2.46 5.38 -37.45
CA VAL A 52 1.46 4.60 -36.73
C VAL A 52 1.90 4.66 -35.27
N ARG A 53 1.20 5.44 -34.45
CA ARG A 53 1.48 5.49 -33.01
C ARG A 53 1.27 4.06 -32.51
N PRO A 54 2.29 3.34 -32.03
CA PRO A 54 2.01 2.18 -31.21
C PRO A 54 1.20 2.71 -30.02
N VAL A 55 0.03 2.11 -29.78
CA VAL A 55 -0.57 2.16 -28.45
C VAL A 55 0.51 1.63 -27.53
N ALA A 56 1.09 2.51 -26.70
CA ALA A 56 2.07 2.13 -25.71
C ALA A 56 1.36 1.24 -24.70
N TYR A 57 1.32 -0.06 -24.98
CA TYR A 57 0.82 -1.07 -24.08
C TYR A 57 1.86 -1.26 -23.00
N GLY A 58 1.51 -0.86 -21.77
CA GLY A 58 2.29 -1.08 -20.56
C GLY A 58 3.64 -0.37 -20.57
N ARG A 59 3.68 0.85 -20.02
CA ARG A 59 4.92 1.27 -19.36
C ARG A 59 5.11 0.25 -18.24
N SER A 60 6.07 -0.69 -18.38
CA SER A 60 6.48 -1.53 -17.24
C SER A 60 6.79 -0.58 -16.09
N MET A 61 5.89 -0.52 -15.11
CA MET A 61 6.11 0.27 -13.92
C MET A 61 7.35 -0.31 -13.26
N THR A 62 8.43 0.45 -13.27
CA THR A 62 9.68 0.04 -12.63
C THR A 62 9.41 -0.09 -11.13
N GLU A 63 9.95 -1.12 -10.48
CA GLU A 63 9.94 -1.33 -9.01
C GLU A 63 10.16 -0.03 -8.19
N HIS A 64 10.90 0.92 -8.75
CA HIS A 64 11.18 2.24 -8.17
C HIS A 64 9.95 3.16 -7.97
N GLU A 65 8.91 3.11 -8.82
CA GLU A 65 7.74 4.01 -8.67
C GLU A 65 6.76 3.55 -7.57
N TYR A 66 6.88 2.29 -7.12
CA TYR A 66 6.08 1.71 -6.04
C TYR A 66 6.78 1.69 -4.68
N GLY A 67 8.09 1.92 -4.62
CA GLY A 67 8.86 1.97 -3.38
C GLY A 67 8.47 3.12 -2.44
N ASP A 68 7.89 4.20 -2.97
CA ASP A 68 7.49 5.38 -2.17
C ASP A 68 6.25 5.14 -1.28
N LEU A 69 5.54 4.04 -1.51
CA LEU A 69 4.34 3.67 -0.75
C LEU A 69 4.65 2.75 0.44
N ALA A 70 5.91 2.32 0.60
CA ALA A 70 6.29 1.43 1.68
C ALA A 70 5.74 1.91 3.04
N PRO A 71 5.10 1.02 3.81
CA PRO A 71 5.06 -0.44 3.65
C PRO A 71 3.97 -0.98 2.70
N LEU A 72 3.14 -0.13 2.09
CA LEU A 72 2.15 -0.58 1.11
C LEU A 72 2.83 -0.99 -0.20
N ARG A 73 2.33 -2.07 -0.80
CA ARG A 73 2.78 -2.59 -2.08
C ARG A 73 1.69 -2.37 -3.13
N LEU A 74 2.01 -1.62 -4.18
CA LEU A 74 1.14 -1.46 -5.35
C LEU A 74 1.80 -2.19 -6.53
N PHE A 75 1.05 -3.01 -7.24
CA PHE A 75 1.53 -3.77 -8.39
C PHE A 75 0.42 -4.04 -9.40
N GLU A 76 0.78 -4.38 -10.63
CA GLU A 76 -0.13 -4.81 -11.70
C GLU A 76 -0.21 -6.34 -11.75
N TYR A 77 -1.38 -6.90 -12.06
CA TYR A 77 -1.52 -8.34 -12.24
C TYR A 77 -0.92 -8.80 -13.57
N ASP A 78 0.11 -9.66 -13.52
CA ASP A 78 0.74 -10.22 -14.73
C ASP A 78 -0.24 -10.93 -15.67
N HIS A 79 -1.25 -11.59 -15.10
CA HIS A 79 -2.25 -12.36 -15.84
C HIS A 79 -3.46 -11.52 -16.29
N ARG A 80 -3.52 -10.24 -15.88
CA ARG A 80 -4.60 -9.29 -16.23
C ARG A 80 -4.04 -7.86 -16.34
N PRO A 81 -3.45 -7.50 -17.49
CA PRO A 81 -2.90 -6.17 -17.71
C PRO A 81 -3.98 -5.10 -17.60
N GLY A 82 -3.63 -3.95 -17.02
CA GLY A 82 -4.55 -2.86 -16.70
C GLY A 82 -5.32 -3.04 -15.39
N HIS A 83 -5.11 -4.14 -14.66
CA HIS A 83 -5.65 -4.34 -13.32
C HIS A 83 -4.52 -4.26 -12.28
N TYR A 84 -4.75 -3.46 -11.25
CA TYR A 84 -3.77 -3.15 -10.22
C TYR A 84 -4.29 -3.56 -8.84
N CYS A 85 -3.35 -3.81 -7.94
CA CYS A 85 -3.58 -4.23 -6.57
C CYS A 85 -2.71 -3.40 -5.61
N LEU A 86 -3.34 -2.76 -4.64
CA LEU A 86 -2.72 -2.13 -3.49
C LEU A 86 -2.90 -3.04 -2.28
N MET A 87 -1.80 -3.39 -1.62
CA MET A 87 -1.78 -4.35 -0.52
C MET A 87 -1.02 -3.81 0.69
N LEU A 88 -1.52 -4.13 1.88
CA LEU A 88 -0.88 -3.87 3.18
C LEU A 88 -0.96 -5.14 4.03
N THR A 89 0.17 -5.57 4.60
CA THR A 89 0.26 -6.79 5.42
C THR A 89 0.32 -6.48 6.91
N ASP A 90 0.01 -7.50 7.71
CA ASP A 90 0.05 -7.52 9.17
C ASP A 90 1.31 -6.89 9.78
N ASP A 91 2.50 -7.15 9.24
CA ASP A 91 3.77 -6.55 9.71
C ASP A 91 3.68 -5.03 9.92
N ALA A 92 2.92 -4.35 9.05
CA ALA A 92 2.73 -2.90 9.10
C ALA A 92 1.44 -2.49 9.81
N MET A 93 0.45 -3.38 9.94
CA MET A 93 -0.82 -3.10 10.62
C MET A 93 -0.71 -3.26 12.14
N VAL A 94 -0.01 -4.31 12.60
CA VAL A 94 0.17 -4.66 14.03
C VAL A 94 0.69 -3.48 14.87
N PRO A 95 1.70 -2.69 14.44
CA PRO A 95 2.21 -1.57 15.26
C PRO A 95 1.19 -0.47 15.60
N VAL A 96 0.07 -0.40 14.89
CA VAL A 96 -0.99 0.60 15.10
C VAL A 96 -2.34 -0.01 15.46
N GLU A 97 -2.41 -1.33 15.70
CA GLU A 97 -3.65 -2.05 16.03
C GLU A 97 -4.34 -1.50 17.29
N ASP A 98 -3.57 -1.00 18.27
CA ASP A 98 -4.13 -0.46 19.51
C ASP A 98 -4.91 0.85 19.27
N VAL A 99 -4.68 1.55 18.16
CA VAL A 99 -5.46 2.73 17.78
C VAL A 99 -6.89 2.35 17.43
N PHE A 100 -7.06 1.19 16.78
CA PHE A 100 -8.36 0.57 16.51
C PHE A 100 -8.97 0.01 17.80
N ALA A 101 -8.19 -0.73 18.59
CA ALA A 101 -8.68 -1.36 19.82
C ALA A 101 -9.21 -0.33 20.84
N LYS A 102 -8.57 0.84 20.95
CA LYS A 102 -9.05 1.96 21.79
C LYS A 102 -10.44 2.48 21.39
N ARG A 103 -10.88 2.22 20.16
CA ARG A 103 -12.17 2.61 19.60
C ARG A 103 -13.15 1.44 19.48
N GLY A 104 -12.76 0.25 19.92
CA GLY A 104 -13.58 -0.96 19.87
C GLY A 104 -13.56 -1.69 18.54
N TYR A 105 -12.56 -1.45 17.68
CA TYR A 105 -12.40 -2.09 16.38
C TYR A 105 -11.13 -2.94 16.32
N GLU A 106 -11.10 -3.90 15.39
CA GLU A 106 -9.90 -4.69 15.10
C GLU A 106 -9.01 -3.96 14.09
N GLY A 107 -7.70 -3.94 14.36
CA GLY A 107 -6.68 -3.37 13.46
C GLY A 107 -6.25 -4.30 12.33
N CYS A 108 -7.10 -5.27 11.96
CA CYS A 108 -6.86 -6.27 10.93
C CYS A 108 -7.18 -5.71 9.53
N GLY A 109 -7.04 -6.52 8.46
CA GLY A 109 -7.31 -6.05 7.11
C GLY A 109 -8.74 -5.52 6.89
N TYR A 110 -9.73 -6.03 7.63
CA TYR A 110 -11.10 -5.49 7.62
C TYR A 110 -11.18 -4.07 8.19
N GLY A 111 -10.53 -3.82 9.33
CA GLY A 111 -10.41 -2.48 9.91
C GLY A 111 -9.74 -1.50 8.95
N TRP A 112 -8.69 -1.94 8.24
CA TRP A 112 -8.02 -1.14 7.22
C TRP A 112 -8.87 -0.91 5.97
N ALA A 113 -9.74 -1.85 5.60
CA ALA A 113 -10.75 -1.61 4.58
C ALA A 113 -11.75 -0.54 5.00
N GLY A 114 -12.14 -0.52 6.28
CA GLY A 114 -12.93 0.56 6.86
C GLY A 114 -12.25 1.92 6.70
N VAL A 115 -10.98 2.03 7.10
CA VAL A 115 -10.18 3.25 6.93
C VAL A 115 -10.09 3.66 5.45
N ALA A 116 -9.86 2.70 4.55
CA ALA A 116 -9.78 2.97 3.12
C ALA A 116 -11.12 3.50 2.56
N ARG A 117 -12.26 2.94 2.99
CA ARG A 117 -13.60 3.45 2.62
C ARG A 117 -13.80 4.89 3.08
N VAL A 118 -13.37 5.24 4.29
CA VAL A 118 -13.42 6.62 4.80
C VAL A 118 -12.60 7.56 3.93
N VAL A 119 -11.36 7.16 3.59
CA VAL A 119 -10.48 7.95 2.74
C VAL A 119 -11.10 8.17 1.36
N VAL A 120 -11.62 7.11 0.74
CA VAL A 120 -12.25 7.19 -0.57
C VAL A 120 -13.44 8.15 -0.55
N ARG A 121 -14.38 7.96 0.37
CA ARG A 121 -15.57 8.82 0.46
C ARG A 121 -15.27 10.28 0.77
N LYS A 122 -14.28 10.56 1.63
CA LYS A 122 -13.99 11.94 2.08
C LYS A 122 -13.00 12.69 1.21
N ARG A 123 -12.03 11.99 0.61
CA ARG A 123 -10.89 12.62 -0.06
C ARG A 123 -10.85 12.38 -1.56
N MET A 124 -11.52 11.34 -2.06
CA MET A 124 -11.51 10.96 -3.48
C MET A 124 -12.82 10.25 -3.89
N PRO A 125 -14.00 10.89 -3.70
CA PRO A 125 -15.29 10.28 -4.02
C PRO A 125 -15.42 9.91 -5.51
N GLU A 126 -14.67 10.55 -6.39
CA GLU A 126 -14.69 10.29 -7.83
C GLU A 126 -14.14 8.91 -8.24
N VAL A 127 -13.48 8.19 -7.33
CA VAL A 127 -12.93 6.86 -7.58
C VAL A 127 -13.65 5.74 -6.81
N GLU A 128 -14.70 6.05 -6.04
CA GLU A 128 -15.41 5.06 -5.20
C GLU A 128 -15.93 3.87 -6.00
N GLU A 129 -16.56 4.12 -7.15
CA GLU A 129 -17.11 3.07 -8.01
C GLU A 129 -16.04 2.33 -8.84
N ARG A 130 -14.78 2.78 -8.79
CA ARG A 130 -13.66 2.26 -9.60
C ARG A 130 -12.70 1.40 -8.80
N LEU A 131 -12.85 1.38 -7.47
CA LEU A 131 -12.02 0.63 -6.54
C LEU A 131 -12.86 -0.44 -5.84
N GLY A 132 -12.36 -1.67 -5.83
CA GLY A 132 -12.87 -2.76 -5.03
C GLY A 132 -11.98 -3.01 -3.81
N PHE A 133 -12.56 -3.58 -2.76
CA PHE A 133 -11.86 -4.00 -1.55
C PHE A 133 -12.11 -5.48 -1.30
N ASP A 134 -11.05 -6.24 -1.05
CA ASP A 134 -11.11 -7.66 -0.71
C ASP A 134 -10.21 -7.95 0.51
N PRO A 135 -10.57 -7.42 1.70
CA PRO A 135 -9.75 -7.59 2.88
C PRO A 135 -9.81 -9.01 3.44
N GLU A 136 -8.70 -9.44 4.02
CA GLU A 136 -8.59 -10.60 4.88
C GLU A 136 -8.05 -10.19 6.25
N ALA A 137 -8.20 -11.04 7.27
CA ALA A 137 -7.72 -10.71 8.62
C ALA A 137 -6.23 -10.31 8.65
N GLY A 138 -5.38 -11.01 7.88
CA GLY A 138 -3.93 -10.74 7.82
C GLY A 138 -3.50 -9.70 6.79
N MET A 139 -4.39 -9.24 5.90
CA MET A 139 -4.00 -8.33 4.83
C MET A 139 -5.15 -7.47 4.32
N PHE A 140 -4.87 -6.21 4.11
CA PHE A 140 -5.75 -5.31 3.38
C PHE A 140 -5.41 -5.38 1.89
N VAL A 141 -6.45 -5.48 1.06
CA VAL A 141 -6.35 -5.43 -0.41
C VAL A 141 -7.37 -4.45 -0.97
N ALA A 142 -6.89 -3.55 -1.83
CA ALA A 142 -7.71 -2.77 -2.74
C ALA A 142 -7.27 -3.02 -4.18
N TYR A 143 -8.22 -3.13 -5.10
CA TYR A 143 -7.94 -3.41 -6.51
C TYR A 143 -8.77 -2.51 -7.42
N GLY A 144 -8.31 -2.31 -8.65
CA GLY A 144 -9.00 -1.48 -9.62
C GLY A 144 -8.25 -1.37 -10.94
N GLU A 145 -8.87 -0.69 -11.89
CA GLU A 145 -8.28 -0.42 -13.22
C GLU A 145 -7.55 0.94 -13.27
N ASP A 146 -7.59 1.70 -12.16
CA ASP A 146 -6.96 3.02 -12.04
C ASP A 146 -5.77 2.96 -11.07
N ALA A 147 -4.56 2.84 -11.63
CA ALA A 147 -3.32 2.85 -10.87
C ALA A 147 -3.10 4.16 -10.11
N ASP A 148 -3.49 5.31 -10.68
CA ASP A 148 -3.35 6.62 -10.03
C ASP A 148 -4.27 6.74 -8.82
N ALA A 149 -5.50 6.24 -8.92
CA ALA A 149 -6.44 6.17 -7.80
C ALA A 149 -5.89 5.32 -6.65
N LEU A 150 -5.40 4.11 -6.95
CA LEU A 150 -4.77 3.23 -5.95
C LEU A 150 -3.50 3.84 -5.36
N ARG A 151 -2.69 4.54 -6.16
CA ARG A 151 -1.50 5.23 -5.66
C ARG A 151 -1.86 6.37 -4.71
N ARG A 152 -2.90 7.15 -5.01
CA ARG A 152 -3.39 8.20 -4.12
C ARG A 152 -3.95 7.61 -2.82
N LEU A 153 -4.75 6.54 -2.91
CA LEU A 153 -5.23 5.81 -1.74
C LEU A 153 -4.06 5.31 -0.88
N GLY A 154 -3.06 4.70 -1.52
CA GLY A 154 -1.87 4.21 -0.83
C GLY A 154 -1.10 5.32 -0.11
N ALA A 155 -0.97 6.51 -0.71
CA ALA A 155 -0.34 7.65 -0.07
C ALA A 155 -1.11 8.14 1.17
N GLU A 156 -2.44 8.10 1.15
CA GLU A 156 -3.28 8.46 2.29
C GLU A 156 -3.20 7.41 3.41
N LEU A 157 -3.24 6.13 3.07
CA LEU A 157 -3.07 5.03 4.03
C LEU A 157 -1.66 5.05 4.66
N ARG A 158 -0.62 5.34 3.88
CA ARG A 158 0.74 5.52 4.40
C ARG A 158 0.82 6.64 5.42
N LYS A 159 0.12 7.77 5.20
CA LYS A 159 0.05 8.86 6.20
C LYS A 159 -0.65 8.40 7.47
N ALA A 160 -1.72 7.62 7.35
CA ALA A 160 -2.41 7.05 8.50
C ALA A 160 -1.52 6.06 9.28
N LEU A 161 -0.71 5.25 8.59
CA LEU A 161 0.29 4.38 9.22
C LEU A 161 1.37 5.18 9.98
N ALA A 162 1.83 6.30 9.40
CA ALA A 162 2.87 7.13 9.99
C ALA A 162 2.38 8.01 11.16
N ASP A 163 1.11 8.41 11.13
CA ASP A 163 0.52 9.33 12.11
C ASP A 163 -0.74 8.73 12.76
N ARG A 164 -0.59 8.34 14.02
CA ARG A 164 -1.64 7.72 14.84
C ARG A 164 -2.83 8.65 15.07
N ALA A 165 -2.62 9.98 15.09
CA ALA A 165 -3.72 10.94 15.22
C ALA A 165 -4.53 11.03 13.93
N VAL A 166 -3.86 10.95 12.78
CA VAL A 166 -4.54 10.85 11.47
C VAL A 166 -5.36 9.56 11.40
N LEU A 167 -4.79 8.42 11.77
CA LEU A 167 -5.49 7.15 11.80
C LEU A 167 -6.71 7.18 12.72
N ALA A 168 -6.53 7.66 13.95
CA ALA A 168 -7.59 7.87 14.92
C ALA A 168 -8.76 8.70 14.35
N GLY A 169 -8.44 9.83 13.71
CA GLY A 169 -9.45 10.70 13.12
C GLY A 169 -10.17 10.07 11.92
N LEU A 170 -9.50 9.21 11.15
CA LEU A 170 -10.13 8.46 10.08
C LEU A 170 -11.11 7.40 10.61
N ILE A 171 -10.74 6.68 11.68
CA ILE A 171 -11.60 5.69 12.32
C ILE A 171 -12.86 6.36 12.89
N GLU A 172 -12.69 7.47 13.61
CA GLU A 172 -13.82 8.23 14.19
C GLU A 172 -14.76 8.84 13.13
N ALA A 173 -14.22 9.16 11.96
CA ALA A 173 -14.98 9.77 10.89
C ALA A 173 -15.68 8.74 9.98
N GLY A 174 -15.46 7.45 10.21
CA GLY A 174 -16.11 6.35 9.50
C GLY A 174 -17.39 5.86 10.16
N GLU A 175 -18.20 5.15 9.38
CA GLU A 175 -19.42 4.54 9.87
C GLU A 175 -19.07 3.21 10.58
N PRO A 176 -19.68 2.88 11.73
CA PRO A 176 -19.35 1.66 12.48
C PRO A 176 -19.43 0.37 11.66
N GLU A 177 -20.36 0.32 10.70
CA GLU A 177 -20.57 -0.79 9.77
C GLU A 177 -19.39 -1.07 8.82
N TRP A 178 -18.41 -0.17 8.73
CA TRP A 178 -17.24 -0.37 7.87
C TRP A 178 -16.06 -1.03 8.57
N PHE A 179 -16.16 -1.23 9.88
CA PHE A 179 -15.10 -1.78 10.72
C PHE A 179 -15.49 -3.10 11.39
N ASP A 180 -16.51 -3.78 10.85
CA ASP A 180 -16.96 -5.13 11.24
C ASP A 180 -16.03 -6.21 10.65
#